data_AF-A0A8B7NCN7-F1
#
_entry.id   AF-A0A8B7NCN7-F1
#
_cell.length_a   1.000
_cell.length_b   1.000
_cell.length_c   1.000
_cell.angle_alpha   90.00
_cell.angle_beta   90.00
_cell.angle_gamma   90.00
#
_symmetry.space_group_name_H-M   'P 1'
#
loop_
_entity.id
_entity.type
_entity.pdbx_description
1 polymer ?
#
loop_
_entity_poly.entity_id
_entity_poly.type
_entity_poly.pdbx_seq_one_letter_code
_entity_poly.pdbx_strand_id
1 'polypeptide(L)'
;MTGLSMSAMVTNGPVRVGGLYVLVSRALGPEFGGAVGLLLYTATTAAAAMYIRWAITILRWCCYSGLIDALLAFDPNGEREGQVYGSVLLVLLIILVSRGITFVSVVASIVLAYVVCSIFFIIVGVFVHVNGSDEAMLCTFGPCLLKLEYRYCPHSPHEGFGLLWGTYCTDWQLRDTTNCSIIHNVLYYDMGHDLHLRRGVPGLASGVLAREWETGTWPLVGNWDVAREWETGMWPASERLGCGP
;
A
#
# COMPACT_ATOMS: atom_id res chain seq x y z
N MET A 1 -24.83 11.62 5.00
CA MET A 1 -25.71 12.80 4.77
C MET A 1 -25.93 13.08 3.29
N THR A 2 -24.88 13.17 2.46
CA THR A 2 -25.00 13.43 1.01
C THR A 2 -25.90 12.44 0.25
N GLY A 3 -25.86 11.15 0.61
CA GLY A 3 -26.75 10.13 0.03
C GLY A 3 -28.24 10.42 0.26
N LEU A 4 -28.63 10.87 1.46
CA LEU A 4 -30.01 11.23 1.77
C LEU A 4 -30.45 12.48 1.00
N SER A 5 -29.56 13.47 0.84
CA SER A 5 -29.82 14.63 -0.01
C SER A 5 -30.01 14.23 -1.47
N MET A 6 -29.21 13.29 -1.99
CA MET A 6 -29.38 12.77 -3.35
C MET A 6 -30.72 12.02 -3.48
N SER A 7 -31.11 11.19 -2.51
CA SER A 7 -32.41 10.52 -2.50
C SER A 7 -33.58 11.52 -2.50
N ALA A 8 -33.48 12.61 -1.73
CA ALA A 8 -34.47 13.68 -1.75
C ALA A 8 -34.53 14.39 -3.12
N MET A 9 -33.40 14.65 -3.76
CA MET A 9 -33.36 15.25 -5.10
C MET A 9 -34.03 14.36 -6.16
N VAL A 10 -33.78 13.04 -6.13
CA VAL A 10 -34.32 12.08 -7.11
C VAL A 10 -35.82 11.83 -6.93
N THR A 11 -36.36 12.10 -5.74
CA THR A 11 -37.80 11.94 -5.43
C THR A 11 -38.63 13.20 -5.65
N ASN A 12 -38.00 14.37 -5.80
CA ASN A 12 -38.68 15.68 -5.93
C ASN A 12 -39.17 16.05 -7.34
N GLY A 13 -38.94 15.21 -8.37
CA GLY A 13 -39.35 15.55 -9.74
C GLY A 13 -39.58 14.35 -10.65
N PRO A 14 -40.23 14.55 -11.82
CA PRO A 14 -40.49 13.47 -12.77
C PRO A 14 -39.18 12.90 -13.32
N VAL A 15 -38.99 11.59 -13.12
CA VAL A 15 -37.79 10.87 -13.59
C VAL A 15 -37.84 10.75 -15.11
N ARG A 16 -37.05 11.57 -15.80
CA ARG A 16 -36.77 11.40 -17.23
C ARG A 16 -35.49 10.61 -17.41
N VAL A 17 -35.42 9.81 -18.47
CA VAL A 17 -34.22 9.06 -18.85
C VAL A 17 -33.06 10.05 -19.05
N GLY A 18 -32.00 9.90 -18.27
CA GLY A 18 -30.84 10.78 -18.28
C GLY A 18 -29.83 10.39 -17.19
N GLY A 19 -28.60 10.88 -17.33
CA GLY A 19 -27.54 10.68 -16.33
C GLY A 19 -27.62 11.67 -15.17
N LEU A 20 -26.65 11.58 -14.26
CA LEU A 20 -26.58 12.38 -13.04
C LEU A 20 -26.68 13.90 -13.28
N TYR A 21 -26.03 14.43 -14.32
CA TYR A 21 -26.07 15.87 -14.65
C TYR A 21 -27.50 16.36 -14.94
N VAL A 22 -28.29 15.56 -15.65
CA VAL A 22 -29.68 15.91 -16.02
C VAL A 22 -30.60 15.93 -14.79
N LEU A 23 -30.30 15.08 -13.80
CA LEU A 23 -31.03 15.05 -12.53
C LEU A 23 -30.69 16.27 -11.66
N VAL A 24 -29.40 16.58 -11.50
CA VAL A 24 -28.92 17.69 -10.64
C VAL A 24 -29.34 19.06 -11.20
N SER A 25 -29.13 19.29 -12.50
CA SER A 25 -29.47 20.57 -13.15
C SER A 25 -30.95 20.92 -13.11
N ARG A 26 -31.84 19.93 -13.04
CA ARG A 26 -33.28 20.15 -12.88
C ARG A 26 -33.71 20.40 -11.44
N ALA A 27 -33.06 19.75 -10.48
CA ALA A 27 -33.38 19.92 -9.07
C ALA A 27 -32.87 21.25 -8.49
N LEU A 28 -31.70 21.72 -8.93
CA LEU A 28 -31.04 22.94 -8.39
C LEU A 28 -31.04 24.13 -9.37
N GLY A 29 -31.44 23.93 -10.62
CA GLY A 29 -31.34 24.92 -11.68
C GLY A 29 -30.02 24.85 -12.48
N PRO A 30 -29.97 25.49 -13.67
CA PRO A 30 -28.85 25.37 -14.60
C PRO A 30 -27.53 25.96 -14.07
N GLU A 31 -27.62 27.05 -13.30
CA GLU A 31 -26.48 27.74 -12.67
C GLU A 31 -25.70 26.79 -11.74
N PHE A 32 -26.41 26.18 -10.78
CA PHE A 32 -25.82 25.25 -9.82
C PHE A 32 -25.50 23.88 -10.44
N GLY A 33 -26.31 23.43 -11.40
CA GLY A 33 -26.06 22.18 -12.13
C GLY A 33 -24.75 22.21 -12.92
N GLY A 34 -24.43 23.35 -13.54
CA GLY A 34 -23.17 23.54 -14.28
C GLY A 34 -21.94 23.53 -13.36
N ALA A 35 -21.98 24.28 -12.27
CA ALA A 35 -20.87 24.36 -11.31
C ALA A 35 -20.57 22.99 -10.66
N VAL A 36 -21.60 22.29 -10.17
CA VAL A 36 -21.45 20.96 -9.58
C VAL A 36 -21.01 19.93 -10.63
N GLY A 37 -21.51 20.03 -11.86
CA GLY A 37 -21.10 19.16 -12.97
C GLY A 37 -19.61 19.29 -13.31
N LEU A 38 -19.09 20.52 -13.37
CA LEU A 38 -17.67 20.78 -13.64
C LEU A 38 -16.77 20.24 -12.51
N LEU A 39 -17.16 20.46 -11.25
CA LEU A 39 -16.44 19.92 -10.09
C LEU A 39 -16.44 18.39 -10.07
N LEU A 40 -17.57 17.76 -10.42
CA LEU A 40 -17.65 16.30 -10.49
C LEU A 40 -16.77 15.74 -11.63
N TYR A 41 -16.69 16.45 -12.76
CA TYR A 41 -15.83 16.06 -13.88
C TYR A 41 -14.34 16.10 -13.51
N THR A 42 -13.87 17.19 -12.89
CA THR A 42 -12.47 17.29 -12.47
C THR A 42 -12.12 16.29 -11.37
N ALA A 43 -13.02 16.06 -10.41
CA ALA A 43 -12.83 15.08 -9.35
C ALA A 43 -12.73 13.65 -9.89
N THR A 44 -13.63 13.25 -10.80
CA THR A 44 -13.60 11.91 -11.42
C THR A 44 -12.36 11.72 -12.30
N THR A 45 -11.89 12.77 -12.97
CA THR A 45 -10.65 12.73 -13.76
C THR A 45 -9.42 12.56 -12.87
N ALA A 46 -9.35 13.29 -11.75
CA ALA A 46 -8.26 13.15 -10.78
C ALA A 46 -8.27 11.76 -10.12
N ALA A 47 -9.44 11.22 -9.79
CA ALA A 47 -9.59 9.87 -9.27
C ALA A 47 -9.13 8.81 -10.29
N ALA A 48 -9.47 8.97 -11.57
CA ALA A 48 -9.02 8.06 -12.62
C ALA A 48 -7.48 8.06 -12.76
N ALA A 49 -6.84 9.23 -12.71
CA ALA A 49 -5.37 9.34 -12.71
C ALA A 49 -4.74 8.64 -11.50
N MET A 50 -5.35 8.79 -10.32
CA MET A 50 -4.94 8.08 -9.11
C MET A 50 -5.04 6.56 -9.32
N TYR A 51 -6.16 6.02 -9.79
CA TYR A 51 -6.32 4.58 -9.99
C TYR A 51 -5.29 3.98 -10.94
N ILE A 52 -4.93 4.68 -12.02
CA ILE A 52 -3.89 4.23 -12.97
C ILE A 52 -2.53 4.17 -12.28
N ARG A 53 -2.16 5.21 -11.51
CA ARG A 53 -0.88 5.24 -10.79
C ARG A 53 -0.79 4.11 -9.77
N TRP A 54 -1.84 3.88 -8.99
CA TRP A 54 -1.91 2.78 -8.01
C TRP A 54 -1.87 1.40 -8.68
N ALA A 55 -2.51 1.23 -9.84
CA ALA A 55 -2.46 -0.04 -10.56
C ALA A 55 -1.02 -0.41 -10.96
N ILE A 56 -0.22 0.56 -11.43
CA ILE A 56 1.16 0.33 -11.86
C ILE A 56 2.07 0.02 -10.69
N THR A 57 1.92 0.73 -9.57
CA THR A 57 2.72 0.45 -8.38
C THR A 57 2.39 -0.94 -7.84
N ILE A 58 1.11 -1.32 -7.75
CA ILE A 58 0.70 -2.65 -7.30
C ILE A 58 1.24 -3.74 -8.25
N LEU A 59 1.20 -3.53 -9.57
CA LEU A 59 1.75 -4.49 -10.54
C LEU A 59 3.27 -4.68 -10.35
N ARG A 60 4.01 -3.59 -10.14
CA ARG A 60 5.44 -3.64 -9.83
C ARG A 60 5.73 -4.44 -8.56
N TRP A 61 4.88 -4.31 -7.54
CA TRP A 61 5.03 -5.02 -6.28
C TRP A 61 4.66 -6.50 -6.36
N CYS A 62 3.47 -6.79 -6.86
CA CYS A 62 2.90 -8.13 -6.82
C CYS A 62 3.42 -9.04 -7.94
N CYS A 63 3.98 -8.49 -9.02
CA CYS A 63 4.31 -9.26 -10.23
C CYS A 63 5.79 -9.19 -10.64
N TYR A 64 6.70 -8.92 -9.71
CA TYR A 64 8.16 -9.01 -9.91
C TYR A 64 8.63 -10.43 -10.34
N SER A 65 7.76 -11.44 -10.30
CA SER A 65 8.08 -12.79 -10.77
C SER A 65 7.68 -13.02 -12.23
N GLY A 66 8.59 -12.69 -13.15
CA GLY A 66 8.94 -13.46 -14.36
C GLY A 66 7.98 -13.48 -15.57
N LEU A 67 6.65 -13.64 -15.41
CA LEU A 67 5.75 -13.79 -16.56
C LEU A 67 5.41 -12.44 -17.23
N ILE A 68 5.34 -11.37 -16.43
CA ILE A 68 5.00 -10.02 -16.92
C ILE A 68 6.26 -9.18 -17.20
N ASP A 69 7.39 -9.47 -16.55
CA ASP A 69 8.68 -8.83 -16.88
C ASP A 69 9.07 -9.01 -18.36
N ALA A 70 8.77 -10.17 -18.95
CA ALA A 70 9.01 -10.43 -20.37
C ALA A 70 8.06 -9.64 -21.30
N LEU A 71 6.87 -9.26 -20.81
CA LEU A 71 5.86 -8.57 -21.61
C LEU A 71 5.92 -7.04 -21.48
N LEU A 72 6.43 -6.54 -20.34
CA LEU A 72 6.42 -5.13 -19.99
C LEU A 72 7.81 -4.56 -19.62
N ALA A 73 8.88 -5.36 -19.61
CA ALA A 73 10.28 -4.91 -19.47
C ALA A 73 10.52 -3.87 -18.35
N PHE A 74 10.00 -4.13 -17.15
CA PHE A 74 10.15 -3.22 -16.02
C PHE A 74 11.59 -3.24 -15.49
N ASP A 75 12.36 -2.15 -15.61
CA ASP A 75 13.60 -1.99 -14.85
C ASP A 75 13.24 -1.56 -13.40
N PRO A 76 13.68 -2.31 -12.38
CA PRO A 76 13.45 -1.93 -10.99
C PRO A 76 14.14 -0.62 -10.58
N ASN A 77 15.14 -0.12 -11.32
CA ASN A 77 15.95 1.03 -10.89
C ASN A 77 15.64 2.35 -11.64
N GLY A 78 14.73 2.34 -12.61
CA GLY A 78 14.41 3.51 -13.43
C GLY A 78 13.22 4.32 -12.91
N GLU A 79 13.44 5.36 -12.11
CA GLU A 79 12.38 6.28 -11.64
C GLU A 79 11.59 6.93 -12.80
N ARG A 80 12.26 7.17 -13.93
CA ARG A 80 11.64 7.72 -15.15
C ARG A 80 10.76 6.71 -15.87
N GLU A 81 10.97 5.42 -15.65
CA GLU A 81 10.28 4.37 -16.38
C GLU A 81 8.86 4.15 -15.85
N GLY A 82 8.65 4.28 -14.53
CA GLY A 82 7.32 4.15 -13.91
C GLY A 82 6.30 5.17 -14.44
N GLN A 83 6.75 6.35 -14.90
CA GLN A 83 5.87 7.35 -15.51
C GLN A 83 5.49 6.99 -16.95
N VAL A 84 6.39 6.33 -17.69
CA VAL A 84 6.15 5.87 -19.08
C VAL A 84 5.09 4.77 -19.11
N TYR A 85 5.15 3.81 -18.19
CA TYR A 85 4.09 2.78 -18.08
C TYR A 85 2.72 3.38 -17.73
N GLY A 86 2.73 4.46 -16.94
CA GLY A 86 1.57 5.33 -16.65
C GLY A 86 0.87 5.82 -17.90
N SER A 87 1.62 6.48 -18.78
CA SER A 87 1.07 7.08 -19.99
C SER A 87 0.64 6.03 -21.01
N VAL A 88 1.37 4.91 -21.14
CA VAL A 88 1.00 3.80 -22.03
C VAL A 88 -0.33 3.17 -21.60
N LEU A 89 -0.50 2.85 -20.31
CA LEU A 89 -1.74 2.29 -19.79
C LEU A 89 -2.92 3.26 -19.98
N LEU A 90 -2.70 4.56 -19.79
CA LEU A 90 -3.71 5.59 -20.01
C LEU A 90 -4.17 5.65 -21.47
N VAL A 91 -3.24 5.61 -22.43
CA VAL A 91 -3.57 5.57 -23.86
C VAL A 91 -4.36 4.30 -24.21
N LEU A 92 -3.98 3.15 -23.65
CA LEU A 92 -4.71 1.89 -23.85
C LEU A 92 -6.15 2.00 -23.32
N LEU A 93 -6.34 2.57 -22.13
CA LEU A 93 -7.68 2.80 -21.57
C LEU A 93 -8.52 3.75 -22.43
N ILE A 94 -7.92 4.80 -23.00
CA ILE A 94 -8.61 5.69 -23.95
C ILE A 94 -9.07 4.90 -25.19
N ILE A 95 -8.21 4.06 -25.75
CA ILE A 95 -8.55 3.21 -26.90
C ILE A 95 -9.68 2.24 -26.52
N LEU A 96 -9.63 1.63 -25.33
CA LEU A 96 -10.65 0.71 -24.85
C LEU A 96 -12.01 1.40 -24.69
N VAL A 97 -12.05 2.58 -24.09
CA VAL A 97 -13.30 3.35 -23.91
C VAL A 97 -13.87 3.81 -25.26
N SER A 98 -13.01 4.11 -26.25
CA SER A 98 -13.46 4.50 -27.59
C SER A 98 -14.16 3.38 -28.38
N ARG A 99 -13.91 2.10 -28.04
CA ARG A 99 -14.60 0.94 -28.65
C ARG A 99 -16.08 0.83 -28.24
N GLY A 100 -16.49 1.47 -27.14
CA GLY A 100 -17.89 1.61 -26.74
C GLY A 100 -18.20 1.16 -25.31
N ILE A 101 -19.23 1.79 -24.72
CA ILE A 101 -19.65 1.59 -23.33
C ILE A 101 -20.27 0.20 -23.06
N THR A 102 -20.76 -0.48 -24.09
CA THR A 102 -21.36 -1.82 -23.98
C THR A 102 -20.33 -2.85 -23.52
N PHE A 103 -19.11 -2.79 -24.05
CA PHE A 103 -17.99 -3.63 -23.60
C PHE A 103 -17.61 -3.34 -22.14
N VAL A 104 -17.52 -2.05 -21.79
CA VAL A 104 -17.17 -1.60 -20.43
C VAL A 104 -18.16 -2.13 -19.40
N SER A 105 -19.47 -2.09 -19.70
CA SER A 105 -20.50 -2.56 -18.78
C SER A 105 -20.42 -4.06 -18.47
N VAL A 106 -20.01 -4.87 -19.45
CA VAL A 106 -19.80 -6.31 -19.25
C VAL A 106 -18.56 -6.54 -18.39
N VAL A 107 -17.43 -5.91 -18.73
CA VAL A 107 -16.17 -6.04 -17.95
C VAL A 107 -16.36 -5.56 -16.51
N ALA A 108 -17.09 -4.46 -16.30
CA ALA A 108 -17.36 -3.92 -14.98
C ALA A 108 -18.06 -4.94 -14.06
N SER A 109 -19.00 -5.73 -14.59
CA SER A 109 -19.68 -6.77 -13.80
C SER A 109 -18.72 -7.87 -13.33
N ILE A 110 -17.76 -8.27 -14.18
CA ILE A 110 -16.75 -9.28 -13.86
C ILE A 110 -15.80 -8.75 -12.77
N VAL A 111 -15.33 -7.50 -12.91
CA VAL A 111 -14.47 -6.85 -11.92
C VAL A 111 -15.18 -6.72 -10.58
N LEU A 112 -16.46 -6.37 -10.58
CA LEU A 112 -17.26 -6.31 -9.35
C LEU A 112 -17.30 -7.66 -8.64
N ALA A 113 -17.53 -8.76 -9.39
CA ALA A 113 -17.51 -10.10 -8.82
C ALA A 113 -16.14 -10.44 -8.21
N TYR A 114 -15.04 -10.09 -8.88
CA TYR A 114 -13.68 -10.29 -8.36
C TYR A 114 -13.43 -9.53 -7.05
N VAL A 115 -13.84 -8.27 -6.97
CA VAL A 115 -13.68 -7.45 -5.75
C VAL A 115 -14.48 -8.04 -4.59
N VAL A 116 -15.72 -8.45 -4.82
CA VAL A 116 -16.56 -9.08 -3.78
C VAL A 116 -15.94 -10.39 -3.29
N CYS A 117 -15.43 -11.23 -4.21
CA CYS A 117 -14.73 -12.47 -3.86
C CYS A 117 -13.46 -12.18 -3.05
N SER A 118 -12.67 -11.17 -3.41
CA SER A 118 -11.47 -10.79 -2.66
C SER A 118 -11.81 -10.35 -1.23
N ILE A 119 -12.82 -9.51 -1.06
CA ILE A 119 -13.31 -9.10 0.27
C ILE A 119 -13.75 -10.31 1.09
N PHE A 120 -14.46 -11.25 0.46
CA PHE A 120 -14.86 -12.50 1.13
C PHE A 120 -13.66 -13.33 1.60
N PHE A 121 -12.64 -13.51 0.75
CA PHE A 121 -11.43 -14.25 1.13
C PHE A 121 -10.65 -13.57 2.26
N ILE A 122 -10.59 -12.24 2.28
CA ILE A 122 -9.98 -11.50 3.39
C ILE A 122 -10.72 -11.80 4.70
N ILE A 123 -12.05 -11.77 4.68
CA ILE A 123 -12.87 -12.06 5.86
C ILE A 123 -12.62 -13.50 6.34
N VAL A 124 -12.66 -14.48 5.43
CA VAL A 124 -12.37 -15.89 5.78
C VAL A 124 -10.95 -16.04 6.33
N GLY A 125 -9.96 -15.37 5.74
CA GLY A 125 -8.57 -15.41 6.18
C GLY A 125 -8.37 -14.93 7.62
N VAL A 126 -9.11 -13.90 8.04
CA VAL A 126 -9.10 -13.40 9.43
C VAL A 126 -9.64 -14.46 10.40
N PHE A 127 -10.68 -15.19 10.03
CA PHE A 127 -11.27 -16.24 10.89
C PHE A 127 -10.48 -17.54 10.91
N VAL A 128 -9.79 -17.89 9.81
CA VAL A 128 -8.92 -19.08 9.77
C VAL A 128 -7.67 -18.88 10.64
N HIS A 129 -7.10 -17.67 10.65
CA HIS A 129 -5.87 -17.36 11.38
C HIS A 129 -6.12 -16.64 12.72
N VAL A 130 -7.19 -16.99 13.43
CA VAL A 130 -7.52 -16.38 14.74
C VAL A 130 -6.40 -16.57 15.76
N ASN A 131 -5.73 -17.72 15.73
CA ASN A 131 -4.61 -18.05 16.63
C ASN A 131 -3.22 -17.63 16.08
N GLY A 132 -3.20 -16.91 14.96
CA GLY A 132 -1.99 -16.48 14.27
C GLY A 132 -1.47 -17.50 13.25
N SER A 133 -0.57 -17.04 12.37
CA SER A 133 0.15 -17.88 11.41
C SER A 133 1.65 -17.79 11.66
N ASP A 134 2.35 -18.91 11.47
CA ASP A 134 3.82 -18.98 11.54
C ASP A 134 4.49 -18.76 10.16
N GLU A 135 3.72 -18.55 9.09
CA GLU A 135 4.24 -18.35 7.73
C GLU A 135 4.88 -16.97 7.51
N ALA A 136 4.46 -15.97 8.29
CA ALA A 136 4.97 -14.61 8.23
C ALA A 136 5.69 -14.27 9.54
N MET A 137 6.98 -14.61 9.62
CA MET A 137 7.84 -14.27 10.76
C MET A 137 8.68 -13.01 10.47
N LEU A 138 8.83 -12.17 11.49
CA LEU A 138 9.61 -10.93 11.45
C LEU A 138 10.74 -10.98 12.49
N CYS A 139 11.91 -10.48 12.11
CA CYS A 139 13.05 -10.35 13.01
C CYS A 139 13.02 -8.98 13.68
N THR A 140 13.01 -8.96 15.02
CA THR A 140 12.99 -7.72 15.81
C THR A 140 14.20 -7.65 16.72
N PHE A 141 14.78 -6.45 16.87
CA PHE A 141 15.82 -6.17 17.84
C PHE A 141 15.25 -5.23 18.89
N GLY A 142 14.93 -5.76 20.07
CA GLY A 142 14.13 -5.06 21.07
C GLY A 142 12.86 -4.46 20.43
N PRO A 143 12.75 -3.13 20.34
CA PRO A 143 11.63 -2.47 19.71
C PRO A 143 11.76 -2.26 18.18
N CYS A 144 12.93 -2.46 17.60
CA CYS A 144 13.24 -2.23 16.18
C CYS A 144 12.79 -3.38 15.27
N LEU A 145 12.31 -3.06 14.06
CA LEU A 145 12.12 -4.04 12.98
C LEU A 145 13.33 -4.07 12.05
N LEU A 146 13.84 -5.26 11.77
CA LEU A 146 15.00 -5.46 10.90
C LEU A 146 14.58 -5.81 9.47
N LYS A 147 15.31 -5.29 8.48
CA LYS A 147 15.18 -5.63 7.05
C LYS A 147 15.97 -6.91 6.75
N LEU A 148 15.70 -7.98 7.49
CA LEU A 148 16.29 -9.30 7.24
C LEU A 148 15.19 -10.31 6.94
N GLU A 149 15.46 -11.19 5.99
CA GLU A 149 14.61 -12.34 5.73
C GLU A 149 14.66 -13.30 6.94
N TYR A 150 13.51 -13.88 7.30
CA TYR A 150 13.35 -14.67 8.54
C TYR A 150 14.34 -15.83 8.68
N ARG A 151 14.80 -16.43 7.57
CA ARG A 151 15.80 -17.53 7.56
C ARG A 151 17.15 -17.13 8.13
N TYR A 152 17.40 -15.83 8.18
CA TYR A 152 18.66 -15.25 8.58
C TYR A 152 18.59 -14.49 9.90
N CYS A 153 17.47 -14.60 10.63
CA CYS A 153 17.35 -14.02 11.96
C CYS A 153 18.19 -14.88 12.93
N PRO A 154 19.29 -14.35 13.48
CA PRO A 154 20.17 -15.12 14.34
C PRO A 154 19.55 -15.28 15.74
N HIS A 155 19.69 -16.46 16.33
CA HIS A 155 19.22 -16.74 17.70
C HIS A 155 20.01 -15.96 18.77
N SER A 156 21.23 -15.53 18.44
CA SER A 156 22.07 -14.70 19.29
C SER A 156 22.84 -13.64 18.48
N PRO A 157 23.05 -12.43 19.01
CA PRO A 157 23.78 -11.37 18.30
C PRO A 157 25.23 -11.75 17.97
N HIS A 158 25.81 -12.69 18.73
CA HIS A 158 27.18 -13.17 18.52
C HIS A 158 27.32 -14.14 17.33
N GLU A 159 26.30 -14.94 17.02
CA GLU A 159 26.33 -15.90 15.89
C GLU A 159 25.92 -15.24 14.56
N GLY A 160 25.13 -14.16 14.62
CA GLY A 160 24.61 -13.44 13.46
C GLY A 160 25.46 -12.29 12.92
N PHE A 161 26.60 -12.03 13.57
CA PHE A 161 27.35 -10.79 13.39
C PHE A 161 27.73 -10.53 11.93
N GLY A 162 28.17 -11.55 11.19
CA GLY A 162 28.61 -11.39 9.79
C GLY A 162 27.50 -10.98 8.81
N LEU A 163 26.27 -11.47 9.00
CA LEU A 163 25.19 -11.19 8.06
C LEU A 163 24.50 -9.86 8.34
N LEU A 164 24.29 -9.53 9.62
CA LEU A 164 23.85 -8.19 10.02
C LEU A 164 24.89 -7.14 9.63
N TRP A 165 26.19 -7.45 9.77
CA TRP A 165 27.28 -6.56 9.35
C TRP A 165 27.21 -6.24 7.86
N GLY A 166 27.02 -7.25 6.99
CA GLY A 166 26.91 -7.03 5.55
C GLY A 166 25.66 -6.27 5.10
N THR A 167 24.62 -6.15 5.95
CA THR A 167 23.40 -5.38 5.64
C THR A 167 23.44 -3.95 6.16
N TYR A 168 24.10 -3.70 7.30
CA TYR A 168 24.06 -2.42 8.02
C TYR A 168 25.41 -1.68 8.09
N CYS A 169 26.49 -2.30 7.59
CA CYS A 169 27.82 -1.72 7.46
C CYS A 169 28.31 -1.88 6.01
N THR A 170 28.97 -0.85 5.49
CA THR A 170 29.43 -0.79 4.09
C THR A 170 30.77 -1.48 3.86
N ASP A 171 31.52 -1.82 4.92
CA ASP A 171 32.87 -2.37 4.82
C ASP A 171 33.08 -3.54 5.78
N TRP A 172 33.29 -4.75 5.25
CA TRP A 172 33.45 -6.00 6.02
C TRP A 172 34.89 -6.28 6.45
N GLN A 173 35.86 -5.53 5.91
CA GLN A 173 37.29 -5.74 6.15
C GLN A 173 37.87 -4.84 7.24
N LEU A 174 37.26 -3.68 7.50
CA LEU A 174 37.72 -2.72 8.50
C LEU A 174 36.88 -2.88 9.75
N ARG A 175 37.54 -3.29 10.84
CA ARG A 175 36.99 -3.44 12.19
C ARG A 175 36.73 -2.05 12.84
N ASP A 176 36.36 -1.08 12.02
CA ASP A 176 36.29 0.34 12.32
C ASP A 176 34.81 0.76 12.27
N THR A 177 34.26 1.17 13.42
CA THR A 177 32.81 1.35 13.65
C THR A 177 32.28 2.68 13.13
N THR A 178 33.09 3.44 12.39
CA THR A 178 32.82 4.83 11.98
C THR A 178 31.89 4.95 10.77
N ASN A 179 31.74 3.88 9.97
CA ASN A 179 30.93 3.84 8.74
C ASN A 179 29.69 2.93 8.82
N CYS A 180 29.31 2.47 10.02
CA CYS A 180 28.11 1.66 10.22
C CYS A 180 26.91 2.52 10.64
N SER A 181 25.70 2.11 10.27
CA SER A 181 24.44 2.75 10.70
C SER A 181 24.29 2.77 12.23
N ILE A 182 23.42 3.64 12.76
CA ILE A 182 23.19 3.82 14.20
C ILE A 182 22.83 2.47 14.88
N ILE A 183 22.11 1.61 14.16
CA ILE A 183 21.71 0.26 14.57
C ILE A 183 22.91 -0.61 14.97
N HIS A 184 24.09 -0.41 14.36
CA HIS A 184 25.32 -1.12 14.73
C HIS A 184 25.84 -0.72 16.11
N ASN A 185 25.86 0.58 16.44
CA ASN A 185 26.32 1.03 17.76
C ASN A 185 25.39 0.56 18.87
N VAL A 186 24.09 0.47 18.59
CA VAL A 186 23.12 -0.12 19.52
C VAL A 186 23.35 -1.63 19.66
N LEU A 187 23.52 -2.38 18.56
CA LEU A 187 23.81 -3.83 18.61
C LEU A 187 25.16 -4.17 19.30
N TYR A 188 26.16 -3.29 19.20
CA TYR A 188 27.52 -3.53 19.70
C TYR A 188 27.71 -3.08 21.16
N TYR A 189 27.05 -2.00 21.60
CA TYR A 189 27.19 -1.45 22.95
C TYR A 189 26.01 -1.77 23.88
N ASP A 190 24.81 -2.03 23.35
CA ASP A 190 23.61 -2.27 24.16
C ASP A 190 23.40 -3.78 24.40
N MET A 191 23.97 -4.27 25.50
CA MET A 191 23.88 -5.66 25.97
C MET A 191 22.52 -6.00 26.61
N GLY A 192 21.54 -5.09 26.56
CA GLY A 192 20.25 -5.23 27.26
C GLY A 192 19.09 -5.76 26.42
N HIS A 193 19.24 -5.89 25.10
CA HIS A 193 18.14 -6.25 24.19
C HIS A 193 18.49 -7.46 23.33
N ASP A 194 17.70 -8.52 23.50
CA ASP A 194 17.84 -9.76 22.73
C ASP A 194 17.12 -9.63 21.36
N LEU A 195 17.65 -10.38 20.38
CA LEU A 195 16.98 -10.61 19.10
C LEU A 195 15.76 -11.50 19.34
N HIS A 196 14.60 -11.05 18.87
CA HIS A 196 13.35 -11.79 18.99
C HIS A 196 12.71 -12.02 17.63
N LEU A 197 12.38 -13.28 17.35
CA LEU A 197 11.50 -13.63 16.25
C LEU A 197 10.05 -13.42 16.70
N ARG A 198 9.32 -12.56 16.00
CA ARG A 198 7.91 -12.30 16.26
C ARG A 198 7.07 -12.67 15.05
N ARG A 199 5.84 -13.15 15.31
CA ARG A 199 4.85 -13.36 14.25
C ARG A 199 4.42 -12.01 13.69
N GLY A 200 4.51 -11.84 12.37
CA GLY A 200 3.98 -10.68 11.65
C GLY A 200 2.46 -10.67 11.61
N VAL A 201 1.82 -11.85 11.63
CA VAL A 201 0.37 -11.99 11.80
C VAL A 201 0.09 -12.73 13.11
N PRO A 202 0.04 -12.02 14.25
CA PRO A 202 -0.17 -12.64 15.56
C PRO A 202 -1.59 -13.21 15.77
N GLY A 203 -2.53 -12.88 14.88
CA GLY A 203 -3.92 -13.36 14.92
C GLY A 203 -4.84 -12.52 15.79
N LEU A 204 -6.15 -12.71 15.64
CA LEU A 204 -7.17 -11.93 16.33
C LEU A 204 -7.17 -12.17 17.86
N ALA A 205 -6.81 -13.38 18.30
CA ALA A 205 -6.75 -13.75 19.71
C ALA A 205 -5.57 -13.12 20.48
N SER A 206 -4.62 -12.50 19.78
CA SER A 206 -3.42 -11.90 20.39
C SER A 206 -3.68 -10.65 21.23
N GLY A 207 -4.87 -10.05 21.13
CA GLY A 207 -5.21 -8.80 21.81
C GLY A 207 -4.48 -7.56 21.27
N VAL A 208 -3.76 -7.69 20.14
CA VAL A 208 -3.00 -6.57 19.53
C VAL A 208 -3.93 -5.43 19.11
N LEU A 209 -5.11 -5.72 18.57
CA LEU A 209 -6.09 -4.69 18.20
C LEU A 209 -6.54 -3.82 19.37
N ALA A 210 -6.68 -4.40 20.57
CA ALA A 210 -7.06 -3.64 21.77
C ALA A 210 -5.93 -2.69 22.19
N ARG A 211 -4.67 -3.15 22.13
CA ARG A 211 -3.51 -2.31 22.42
C ARG A 211 -3.38 -1.15 21.45
N GLU A 212 -3.46 -1.42 20.15
CA GLU A 212 -3.34 -0.37 19.12
C GLU A 212 -4.48 0.66 19.19
N TRP A 213 -5.68 0.22 19.54
CA TRP A 213 -6.82 1.10 19.77
C TRP A 213 -6.57 2.08 20.93
N GLU A 214 -5.92 1.62 22.00
CA GLU A 214 -5.58 2.44 23.17
C GLU A 214 -4.38 3.36 22.91
N THR A 215 -3.38 2.91 22.15
CA THR A 215 -2.11 3.64 21.97
C THR A 215 -2.10 4.61 20.80
N GLY A 216 -3.05 4.51 19.85
CA GLY A 216 -3.35 5.53 18.84
C GLY A 216 -2.12 6.19 18.23
N THR A 217 -1.36 5.46 17.43
CA THR A 217 -0.04 5.89 16.98
C THR A 217 -0.08 6.76 15.70
N TRP A 218 0.04 8.09 15.82
CA TRP A 218 0.28 9.01 14.68
C TRP A 218 1.72 9.52 14.60
N PRO A 219 2.60 8.93 13.77
CA PRO A 219 3.99 9.38 13.66
C PRO A 219 4.10 10.70 12.88
N LEU A 220 5.00 11.59 13.32
CA LEU A 220 5.25 12.87 12.65
C LEU A 220 6.04 12.67 11.35
N VAL A 221 5.68 13.42 10.30
CA VAL A 221 6.37 13.39 9.00
C VAL A 221 7.76 14.02 9.16
N GLY A 222 8.80 13.25 8.81
CA GLY A 222 10.22 13.56 9.07
C GLY A 222 10.94 12.46 9.85
N ASN A 223 10.18 11.56 10.47
CA ASN A 223 10.64 10.26 10.99
C ASN A 223 10.22 9.16 10.00
N TRP A 224 10.41 9.48 8.71
CA TRP A 224 9.98 8.74 7.54
C TRP A 224 10.73 9.31 6.32
N ASP A 225 11.90 8.79 5.98
CA ASP A 225 12.48 8.93 4.62
C ASP A 225 11.69 8.11 3.58
N VAL A 226 10.38 7.99 3.79
CA VAL A 226 9.48 7.04 3.13
C VAL A 226 8.99 7.55 1.77
N ALA A 227 9.14 8.85 1.46
CA ALA A 227 8.77 9.35 0.14
C ALA A 227 9.65 8.76 -0.99
N ARG A 228 10.85 8.25 -0.67
CA ARG A 228 11.73 7.53 -1.61
C ARG A 228 11.62 6.00 -1.51
N GLU A 229 10.87 5.47 -0.55
CA GLU A 229 10.76 4.02 -0.26
C GLU A 229 9.44 3.38 -0.70
N TRP A 230 8.46 4.17 -1.18
CA TRP A 230 7.30 3.60 -1.88
C TRP A 230 7.67 2.90 -3.21
N GLU A 231 8.91 3.10 -3.70
CA GLU A 231 9.47 2.41 -4.88
C GLU A 231 10.25 1.12 -4.56
N THR A 232 10.42 0.77 -3.27
CA THR A 232 11.18 -0.42 -2.78
C THR A 232 10.40 -1.44 -1.94
N GLY A 233 9.12 -1.20 -1.60
CA GLY A 233 8.18 -2.31 -1.34
C GLY A 233 8.07 -2.82 0.08
N MET A 234 8.33 -1.96 1.04
CA MET A 234 8.47 -2.38 2.43
C MET A 234 7.48 -1.68 3.35
N TRP A 235 6.98 -2.45 4.31
CA TRP A 235 5.99 -2.01 5.29
C TRP A 235 6.61 -1.09 6.36
N PRO A 236 5.85 -0.12 6.91
CA PRO A 236 6.41 0.98 7.71
C PRO A 236 6.04 0.81 9.19
N ALA A 237 6.97 0.36 10.05
CA ALA A 237 6.70 0.29 11.50
C ALA A 237 7.93 0.40 12.44
N SER A 238 9.12 0.79 11.98
CA SER A 238 10.33 0.78 12.85
C SER A 238 10.70 2.11 13.53
N GLU A 239 10.22 3.26 13.07
CA GLU A 239 10.87 4.54 13.44
C GLU A 239 10.48 5.15 14.80
N ARG A 240 9.50 4.59 15.53
CA ARG A 240 9.18 5.08 16.89
C ARG A 240 10.22 4.76 17.96
N LEU A 241 11.18 3.91 17.62
CA LEU A 241 11.96 3.19 18.62
C LEU A 241 13.46 3.48 18.49
N GLY A 242 13.84 4.52 17.72
CA GLY A 242 15.24 4.90 17.48
C GLY A 242 15.94 3.99 16.45
N CYS A 243 15.15 3.35 15.59
CA CYS A 243 15.59 2.27 14.69
C CYS A 243 15.60 2.69 13.22
N GLY A 244 15.89 3.97 12.95
CA GLY A 244 16.28 4.43 11.63
C GLY A 244 17.78 4.20 11.39
N PRO A 245 18.26 4.25 10.15
CA PRO A 245 19.69 4.24 9.83
C PRO A 245 20.46 5.35 10.55
#